data_AF-A0A8S3JFF8-F1
#
_entry.id   AF-A0A8S3JFF8-F1
#
_cell.length_a   1.000
_cell.length_b   1.000
_cell.length_c   1.000
_cell.angle_alpha   90.00
_cell.angle_beta   90.00
_cell.angle_gamma   90.00
#
_symmetry.space_group_name_H-M   'P 1'
#
loop_
_entity.id
_entity.type
_entity.pdbx_description
1 polymer ?
#
loop_
_entity_poly.entity_id
_entity_poly.type
_entity_poly.pdbx_seq_one_letter_code
_entity_poly.pdbx_strand_id
1 'polypeptide(L)'
;MFSFRKTAPKVISQLKRDFDAKARSEIYRCRFRLPCDERLDGEIACHLWTPYNRSSIAGKLYISSNFICFSSKVYHQVNLIIPFRDIVVVEKHLNSSSSSNIDIQS
;
A
#
# COMPACT_ATOMS: atom_id res chain seq x y z
N MET A 1 8.71 -14.13 4.85
CA MET A 1 7.72 -14.45 5.91
C MET A 1 7.35 -13.13 6.59
N PHE A 2 6.19 -12.54 6.27
CA PHE A 2 5.80 -11.23 6.81
C PHE A 2 5.30 -11.41 8.25
N SER A 3 6.13 -11.05 9.22
CA SER A 3 5.73 -11.03 10.63
C SER A 3 4.84 -9.81 10.89
N PHE A 4 3.54 -10.03 10.98
CA PHE A 4 2.62 -9.06 11.56
C PHE A 4 2.96 -8.93 13.05
N ARG A 5 3.70 -7.88 13.42
CA ARG A 5 3.80 -7.45 14.82
C ARG A 5 2.39 -7.07 15.29
N LYS A 6 1.71 -8.00 15.98
CA LYS A 6 0.45 -7.73 16.67
C LYS A 6 0.74 -6.80 17.84
N THR A 7 0.61 -5.49 17.63
CA THR A 7 0.43 -4.55 18.74
C THR A 7 -0.94 -4.82 19.36
N ALA A 8 -0.98 -4.94 20.69
CA ALA A 8 -2.23 -5.14 21.43
C ALA A 8 -3.27 -4.07 21.03
N PRO A 9 -4.54 -4.44 20.78
CA PRO A 9 -5.55 -3.47 20.41
C PRO A 9 -5.76 -2.52 21.58
N LYS A 10 -5.34 -1.26 21.44
CA LYS A 10 -5.90 -0.18 22.27
C LYS A 10 -7.40 -0.23 22.01
N VAL A 11 -8.21 -0.42 23.06
CA VAL A 11 -9.67 -0.44 22.96
C VAL A 11 -10.11 0.96 22.59
N ILE A 12 -10.14 1.22 21.29
CA ILE A 12 -10.60 2.47 20.70
C ILE A 12 -12.10 2.28 20.46
N SER A 13 -12.91 3.21 20.98
CA SER A 13 -14.35 3.20 20.78
C SER A 13 -14.68 3.11 19.29
N GLN A 14 -15.78 2.40 18.96
CA GLN A 14 -16.23 2.22 17.59
C GLN A 14 -16.34 3.58 16.86
N LEU A 15 -16.89 4.59 17.54
CA LEU A 15 -17.01 5.95 17.03
C LEU A 15 -15.66 6.56 16.63
N LYS A 16 -14.62 6.43 17.47
CA LYS A 16 -13.31 6.99 17.15
C LYS A 16 -12.68 6.28 15.94
N ARG A 17 -12.86 4.95 15.83
CA ARG A 17 -12.42 4.20 14.63
C ARG A 17 -13.12 4.67 13.37
N ASP A 18 -14.43 4.93 13.44
CA ASP A 18 -15.22 5.38 12.28
C ASP A 18 -14.82 6.78 11.82
N PHE A 19 -14.59 7.70 12.76
CA PHE A 19 -14.03 9.03 12.44
C PHE A 19 -12.63 8.94 11.83
N ASP A 20 -11.74 8.14 12.40
CA ASP A 20 -10.39 7.94 11.87
C ASP A 20 -10.42 7.32 10.45
N ALA A 21 -11.33 6.36 10.21
CA ALA A 21 -11.51 5.77 8.89
C ALA A 21 -12.04 6.79 7.87
N LYS A 22 -12.99 7.64 8.28
CA LYS A 22 -13.55 8.68 7.41
C LYS A 22 -12.54 9.77 7.08
N ALA A 23 -11.78 10.24 8.06
CA ALA A 23 -10.70 11.21 7.86
C ALA A 23 -9.62 10.66 6.91
N ARG A 24 -9.19 9.40 7.09
CA ARG A 24 -8.23 8.76 6.19
C ARG A 24 -8.78 8.62 4.76
N SER A 25 -10.04 8.24 4.62
CA SER A 25 -10.70 8.14 3.31
C SER A 25 -10.79 9.49 2.62
N GLU A 26 -11.06 10.56 3.37
CA GLU A 26 -11.07 11.92 2.83
C GLU A 26 -9.70 12.39 2.35
N ILE A 27 -8.65 12.17 3.15
CA ILE A 27 -7.27 12.48 2.73
C ILE A 27 -6.90 11.68 1.47
N TYR A 28 -7.27 10.40 1.42
CA TYR A 28 -7.06 9.54 0.26
C TYR A 28 -7.74 10.09 -1.00
N ARG A 29 -9.03 10.43 -0.90
CA ARG A 29 -9.79 11.04 -2.01
C ARG A 29 -9.17 12.34 -2.47
N CYS A 30 -8.80 13.23 -1.55
CA CYS A 30 -8.17 14.50 -1.89
C CYS A 30 -6.79 14.32 -2.56
N ARG A 31 -5.98 13.36 -2.07
CA ARG A 31 -4.63 13.10 -2.61
C ARG A 31 -4.66 12.61 -4.05
N PHE A 32 -5.58 11.69 -4.36
CA PHE A 32 -5.67 11.06 -5.67
C PHE A 32 -6.79 11.62 -6.55
N ARG A 33 -7.52 12.64 -6.07
CA ARG A 33 -8.68 13.25 -6.75
C ARG A 33 -9.72 12.20 -7.15
N LEU A 34 -10.03 11.28 -6.22
CA LEU A 34 -10.95 10.18 -6.45
C LEU A 34 -12.41 10.60 -6.22
N PRO A 35 -13.37 9.82 -6.76
CA PRO A 35 -14.80 9.98 -6.50
C PRO A 35 -15.15 10.03 -4.99
N CYS A 36 -16.27 10.66 -4.66
CA CYS A 36 -16.68 10.92 -3.27
C CYS A 36 -17.10 9.64 -2.51
N ASP A 37 -17.51 8.61 -3.24
CA ASP A 37 -17.91 7.30 -2.77
C ASP A 37 -16.72 6.38 -2.44
N GLU A 38 -15.49 6.77 -2.81
CA GLU A 38 -14.33 5.92 -2.58
C GLU A 38 -13.90 5.89 -1.10
N ARG A 39 -13.70 4.67 -0.59
CA ARG A 39 -13.34 4.42 0.82
C ARG A 39 -11.99 3.71 0.88
N LEU A 40 -11.13 4.16 1.79
CA LEU A 40 -9.80 3.57 1.95
C LEU A 40 -9.90 2.30 2.81
N ASP A 41 -9.54 1.14 2.24
CA ASP A 41 -9.52 -0.14 2.93
C ASP A 41 -8.19 -0.35 3.66
N GLY A 42 -7.08 0.04 3.04
CA GLY A 42 -5.75 -0.12 3.63
C GLY A 42 -4.66 0.69 2.96
N GLU A 43 -3.59 0.94 3.71
CA GLU A 43 -2.35 1.51 3.20
C GLU A 43 -1.16 0.64 3.61
N ILE A 44 -0.18 0.47 2.71
CA ILE A 44 1.00 -0.35 2.92
C ILE A 44 2.23 0.40 2.40
N ALA A 45 3.29 0.45 3.20
CA ALA A 45 4.58 0.95 2.72
C ALA A 45 5.18 -0.04 1.72
N CYS A 46 5.52 0.42 0.52
CA CYS A 46 6.04 -0.43 -0.53
C CYS A 46 7.01 0.34 -1.43
N HIS A 47 7.62 -0.37 -2.36
CA HIS A 47 8.42 0.20 -3.42
C HIS A 47 7.77 -0.07 -4.78
N LEU A 48 7.67 0.97 -5.61
CA LEU A 48 7.23 0.86 -7.00
C LEU A 48 8.46 0.72 -7.89
N TRP A 49 8.53 -0.38 -8.64
CA TRP A 49 9.55 -0.53 -9.67
C TRP A 49 9.05 0.04 -10.99
N THR A 50 9.84 0.94 -11.59
CA THR A 50 9.50 1.57 -12.87
C THR A 50 10.47 1.12 -13.96
N PRO A 51 10.00 0.51 -15.06
CA PRO A 51 10.88 -0.02 -16.11
C PRO A 51 11.67 1.06 -16.84
N TYR A 52 11.10 2.26 -16.99
CA TYR A 52 11.73 3.38 -17.73
C TYR A 52 13.04 3.86 -17.08
N ASN A 53 13.06 4.02 -15.75
CA ASN A 53 14.25 4.49 -15.02
C ASN A 53 15.05 3.33 -14.38
N ARG A 54 14.58 2.08 -14.52
CA ARG A 54 15.11 0.87 -13.87
C ARG A 54 15.38 1.04 -12.38
N SER A 55 14.55 1.83 -11.70
CA SER A 55 14.71 2.24 -10.31
C SER A 55 13.49 1.87 -9.48
N SER A 56 13.73 1.77 -8.17
CA SER A 56 12.75 1.41 -7.16
C SER A 56 12.42 2.62 -6.30
N ILE A 57 11.18 3.08 -6.39
CA ILE A 57 10.71 4.31 -5.74
C ILE A 57 10.02 3.94 -4.45
N ALA A 58 10.53 4.42 -3.31
CA ALA A 58 9.90 4.20 -2.01
C ALA A 58 8.61 5.04 -1.89
N GLY A 59 7.52 4.40 -1.49
CA GLY A 59 6.21 5.04 -1.41
C GLY A 59 5.23 4.32 -0.47
N LYS A 60 3.96 4.66 -0.67
CA LYS A 60 2.83 3.98 -0.03
C LYS A 60 1.85 3.55 -1.12
N LEU A 61 1.40 2.29 -1.03
CA LEU A 61 0.28 1.76 -1.77
C LEU A 61 -0.99 1.97 -0.93
N TYR A 62 -2.06 2.36 -1.59
CA TYR A 62 -3.38 2.55 -1.03
C TYR A 62 -4.34 1.67 -1.82
N ILE A 63 -5.19 0.95 -1.10
CA ILE A 63 -6.18 0.05 -1.68
C ILE A 63 -7.55 0.51 -1.21
N SER A 64 -8.46 0.57 -2.16
CA SER A 64 -9.87 0.91 -1.99
C SER A 64 -10.71 -0.10 -2.77
N SER A 65 -12.03 0.05 -2.78
CA SER A 65 -12.90 -0.93 -3.46
C SER A 65 -12.78 -0.88 -4.98
N ASN A 66 -12.53 0.32 -5.56
CA ASN A 66 -12.50 0.50 -7.01
C ASN A 66 -11.13 0.93 -7.55
N PHE A 67 -10.21 1.35 -6.68
CA PHE A 67 -8.88 1.80 -7.11
C PHE A 67 -7.74 1.21 -6.26
N ILE A 68 -6.61 0.98 -6.93
CA ILE A 68 -5.29 0.85 -6.33
C ILE A 68 -4.51 2.11 -6.66
N CYS A 69 -3.98 2.78 -5.65
CA CYS A 69 -3.18 3.99 -5.84
C CYS A 69 -1.81 3.87 -5.20
N PHE A 70 -0.80 4.48 -5.79
CA PHE A 70 0.53 4.59 -5.22
C PHE A 70 0.94 6.04 -5.11
N SER A 71 1.55 6.43 -3.99
CA SER A 71 2.17 7.75 -3.84
C SER A 71 3.60 7.61 -3.35
N SER A 72 4.54 8.20 -4.10
CA SER A 72 5.94 8.29 -3.73
C SER A 72 6.12 9.09 -2.43
N LYS A 73 7.07 8.67 -1.58
CA LYS A 73 7.53 9.46 -0.43
C LYS A 73 8.33 10.68 -0.85
N VAL A 74 8.98 10.61 -2.02
CA VAL A 74 9.75 11.72 -2.59
C VAL A 74 8.78 12.67 -3.29
N TYR A 75 8.85 13.95 -2.91
CA TYR A 75 8.02 15.01 -3.49
C TYR A 75 8.13 15.03 -5.03
N HIS A 76 6.99 15.15 -5.69
CA HIS A 76 6.85 15.31 -7.16
C HIS A 76 7.44 14.19 -8.04
N GLN A 77 7.70 12.99 -7.51
CA GLN A 77 8.10 11.87 -8.39
C GLN A 77 6.91 11.21 -9.08
N VAL A 78 6.24 10.27 -8.40
CA VAL A 78 5.27 9.38 -9.03
C VAL A 78 4.07 9.21 -8.12
N ASN A 79 2.89 9.51 -8.67
CA ASN A 79 1.60 9.09 -8.14
C ASN A 79 0.91 8.26 -9.22
N LEU A 80 0.39 7.09 -8.86
CA LEU A 80 -0.37 6.22 -9.76
C LEU A 80 -1.79 6.03 -9.22
N ILE A 81 -2.74 5.92 -10.14
CA ILE A 81 -4.14 5.61 -9.88
C ILE A 81 -4.52 4.55 -10.90
N ILE A 82 -4.86 3.35 -10.43
CA ILE A 82 -5.19 2.19 -11.26
C ILE A 82 -6.59 1.73 -10.86
N PRO A 83 -7.59 1.88 -11.75
CA PRO A 83 -8.91 1.31 -11.53
C PRO A 83 -8.84 -0.22 -11.48
N PHE A 84 -9.56 -0.86 -10.55
CA PHE A 84 -9.58 -2.32 -10.45
C PHE A 84 -10.10 -3.00 -11.72
N ARG A 85 -11.02 -2.35 -12.44
CA ARG A 85 -11.54 -2.81 -13.74
C ARG A 85 -10.46 -2.97 -14.82
N ASP A 86 -9.34 -2.27 -14.69
CA ASP A 86 -8.25 -2.30 -15.68
C ASP A 86 -7.19 -3.36 -15.30
N ILE A 87 -7.33 -4.02 -14.15
CA ILE A 87 -6.41 -5.05 -13.65
C ILE A 87 -6.85 -6.40 -14.20
N VAL A 88 -6.06 -6.95 -15.12
CA VAL A 88 -6.34 -8.26 -15.75
C VAL A 88 -5.62 -9.40 -15.04
N VAL A 89 -4.39 -9.15 -14.57
CA VAL A 89 -3.51 -10.18 -13.99
C VAL A 89 -2.79 -9.61 -12.77
N VAL A 90 -2.69 -10.42 -11.72
CA VAL A 90 -1.86 -10.14 -10.54
C VAL A 90 -0.94 -11.33 -10.31
N GLU A 91 0.35 -11.08 -10.39
CA GLU A 91 1.36 -12.11 -10.17
C GLU A 91 2.19 -11.80 -8.93
N LYS A 92 2.51 -12.86 -8.18
CA LYS A 92 3.48 -12.74 -7.09
C LYS A 92 4.88 -12.68 -7.69
N HIS A 93 5.54 -11.55 -7.55
CA HIS A 93 6.93 -11.43 -7.93
C HIS A 93 7.82 -12.26 -6.99
N LEU A 94 8.64 -13.16 -7.54
CA LEU A 94 9.49 -14.08 -6.78
C LEU A 94 10.82 -13.47 -6.30
N ASN A 95 11.11 -12.21 -6.62
CA ASN A 95 12.33 -11.58 -6.09
C ASN A 95 12.09 -11.05 -4.67
N SER A 96 12.27 -11.92 -3.70
CA SER A 96 12.72 -11.54 -2.37
C SER A 96 13.69 -12.60 -1.94
N SER A 97 14.98 -12.26 -2.06
CA SER A 97 16.11 -13.03 -1.57
C SER A 97 15.87 -13.46 -0.13
N SER A 98 15.42 -14.70 0.05
CA SER A 98 15.70 -15.45 1.27
C SER A 98 17.13 -15.97 1.18
N SER A 99 18.09 -15.06 1.23
CA SER A 99 19.46 -15.39 1.61
C SER A 99 19.50 -15.43 3.14
N SER A 100 19.01 -16.52 3.72
CA SER A 100 19.27 -16.86 5.12
C SER A 100 20.14 -18.11 5.13
N ASN A 101 21.40 -17.90 5.52
CA ASN A 101 22.44 -18.85 5.94
C ASN A 101 22.12 -20.34 5.82
N ILE A 102 22.91 -21.03 5.00
CA ILE A 102 23.13 -22.47 5.12
C ILE A 102 24.25 -22.64 6.15
N ASP A 103 23.89 -22.83 7.42
CA ASP A 103 24.82 -23.40 8.39
C ASP A 103 25.02 -24.87 8.01
N ILE A 104 26.21 -25.19 7.49
CA ILE A 104 26.69 -26.57 7.40
C ILE A 104 27.16 -26.96 8.79
N GLN A 105 26.44 -27.86 9.44
CA GLN A 105 26.97 -28.60 10.59
C GLN A 105 27.06 -30.08 10.21
N SER A 106 28.29 -30.52 9.96
CA SER A 106 28.74 -31.91 10.07
C SER A 106 29.36 -32.10 11.44
#